data_AF-A0A1H0APC9-F1
#
_entry.id   AF-A0A1H0APC9-F1
#
_cell.length_a   1.000
_cell.length_b   1.000
_cell.length_c   1.000
_cell.angle_alpha   90.00
_cell.angle_beta   90.00
_cell.angle_gamma   90.00
#
_symmetry.space_group_name_H-M   'P 1'
#
loop_
_entity.id
_entity.type
_entity.pdbx_description
1 polymer ?
#
loop_
_entity_poly.entity_id
_entity_poly.type
_entity_poly.pdbx_seq_one_letter_code
_entity_poly.pdbx_strand_id
1 'polypeptide(L)'
;MDTLALQLRRQLTGTVASSANVVFETTLTTYGAVAYNPLTGEITINKTGRYFINWWVATQNTLSLTVSFSIVTSQGDNIAGEAPVRVGEVTGFALLQVDTAPITVRLVNSGTNPVVLATGTINKAYLLLSEVQEDTEGVTGPAGDTGPTGATGPAGDTGPTGDTGPAGDTGP
;
A
#
# COMPACT_ATOMS: atom_id res chain seq x y z
N MET A 1 -12.35 -4.14 3.59
CA MET A 1 -10.98 -3.72 3.22
C MET A 1 -10.03 -4.64 3.95
N ASP A 2 -9.43 -5.60 3.25
CA ASP A 2 -8.42 -6.48 3.86
C ASP A 2 -7.12 -5.70 3.97
N THR A 3 -6.90 -5.09 5.13
CA THR A 3 -5.65 -4.36 5.44
C THR A 3 -4.52 -5.35 5.71
N LEU A 4 -3.29 -4.90 5.46
CA LEU A 4 -2.08 -5.68 5.70
C LEU A 4 -1.17 -4.95 6.70
N ALA A 5 -0.70 -5.66 7.72
CA ALA A 5 0.43 -5.20 8.51
C ALA A 5 1.25 -6.34 9.10
N LEU A 6 2.49 -6.01 9.43
CA LEU A 6 3.48 -6.88 10.02
C LEU A 6 4.29 -6.08 11.05
N GLN A 7 4.46 -6.64 12.25
CA GLN A 7 5.35 -6.09 13.25
C GLN A 7 6.32 -7.18 13.72
N LEU A 8 7.61 -6.89 13.61
CA LEU A 8 8.71 -7.78 13.93
C LEU A 8 9.57 -7.19 15.05
N ARG A 9 10.16 -8.07 15.84
CA ARG A 9 11.06 -7.72 16.93
C ARG A 9 12.26 -8.66 17.00
N ARG A 10 13.42 -8.07 17.28
CA ARG A 10 14.65 -8.78 17.59
C ARG A 10 15.11 -8.45 19.01
N GLN A 11 15.48 -9.46 19.77
CA GLN A 11 16.07 -9.41 21.11
C GLN A 11 17.40 -10.16 21.16
N LEU A 12 17.64 -11.07 20.20
CA LEU A 12 18.89 -11.80 20.09
C LEU A 12 20.07 -10.85 19.79
N THR A 13 21.13 -10.98 20.59
CA THR A 13 22.42 -10.34 20.33
C THR A 13 23.06 -10.92 19.06
N GLY A 14 24.17 -10.32 18.64
CA GLY A 14 24.96 -10.84 17.53
C GLY A 14 25.44 -9.73 16.60
N THR A 15 25.91 -10.17 15.44
CA THR A 15 26.49 -9.32 14.41
C THR A 15 25.71 -9.50 13.12
N VAL A 16 25.40 -8.40 12.45
CA VAL A 16 24.84 -8.40 11.10
C VAL A 16 26.01 -8.14 10.14
N ALA A 17 26.41 -9.15 9.37
CA ALA A 17 27.48 -9.01 8.39
C ALA A 17 27.12 -7.95 7.33
N SER A 18 28.12 -7.41 6.63
CA SER A 18 27.87 -6.51 5.50
C SER A 18 27.00 -7.23 4.46
N SER A 19 25.99 -6.54 3.93
CA SER A 19 25.01 -7.07 2.98
C SER A 19 24.14 -8.22 3.50
N ALA A 20 24.18 -8.53 4.80
CA ALA A 20 23.31 -9.51 5.41
C ALA A 20 22.01 -8.87 5.92
N ASN A 21 20.95 -9.70 5.96
CA ASN A 21 19.66 -9.29 6.48
C ASN A 21 19.67 -9.20 8.00
N VAL A 22 18.95 -8.21 8.54
CA VAL A 22 18.55 -8.21 9.93
C VAL A 22 17.45 -9.24 10.10
N VAL A 23 17.76 -10.30 10.85
CA VAL A 23 16.79 -11.36 11.19
C VAL A 23 16.12 -11.04 12.53
N PHE A 24 14.81 -11.20 12.58
CA PHE A 24 13.94 -11.01 13.74
C PHE A 24 13.42 -12.37 14.16
N GLU A 25 13.64 -12.77 15.41
CA GLU A 25 13.16 -14.08 15.89
C GLU A 25 11.69 -14.08 16.31
N THR A 26 11.07 -12.91 16.44
CA THR A 26 9.68 -12.78 16.91
C THR A 26 8.82 -11.96 15.95
N THR A 27 7.71 -12.55 15.51
CA THR A 27 6.59 -11.84 14.89
C THR A 27 5.60 -11.44 15.98
N LEU A 28 5.41 -10.15 16.20
CA LEU A 28 4.46 -9.62 17.19
C LEU A 28 3.05 -9.53 16.62
N THR A 29 2.91 -9.17 15.36
CA THR A 29 1.63 -9.03 14.67
C THR A 29 1.82 -9.35 13.20
N THR A 30 0.87 -10.08 12.62
CA THR A 30 0.80 -10.33 11.18
C THR A 30 -0.66 -10.50 10.80
N TYR A 31 -1.11 -9.76 9.80
CA TYR A 31 -2.45 -9.91 9.23
C TYR A 31 -2.47 -9.44 7.78
N GLY A 32 -3.43 -9.95 7.02
CA GLY A 32 -3.51 -9.73 5.57
C GLY A 32 -2.46 -10.54 4.79
N ALA A 33 -2.26 -10.15 3.54
CA ALA A 33 -1.45 -10.88 2.56
C ALA A 33 0.07 -10.63 2.71
N VAL A 34 0.61 -10.80 3.92
CA VAL A 34 2.03 -10.65 4.24
C VAL A 34 2.57 -11.89 4.96
N ALA A 35 3.83 -12.24 4.68
CA ALA A 35 4.54 -13.30 5.36
C ALA A 35 5.95 -12.85 5.74
N TYR A 36 6.52 -13.48 6.76
CA TYR A 36 7.90 -13.26 7.19
C TYR A 36 8.63 -14.59 7.40
N ASN A 37 9.83 -14.72 6.85
CA ASN A 37 10.70 -15.88 7.05
C ASN A 37 11.78 -15.54 8.10
N PRO A 38 11.69 -16.07 9.33
CA PRO A 38 12.66 -15.79 10.40
C PRO A 38 14.01 -16.49 10.21
N LEU A 39 14.18 -17.36 9.21
CA LEU A 39 15.48 -17.95 8.89
C LEU A 39 16.29 -17.05 7.95
N THR A 40 15.60 -16.38 7.01
CA THR A 40 16.26 -15.57 5.98
C THR A 40 16.15 -14.07 6.25
N GLY A 41 15.20 -13.61 7.06
CA GLY A 41 14.93 -12.18 7.26
C GLY A 41 14.11 -11.54 6.13
N GLU A 42 13.48 -12.36 5.29
CA GLU A 42 12.68 -11.89 4.15
C GLU A 42 11.22 -11.73 4.51
N ILE A 43 10.65 -10.57 4.14
CA ILE A 43 9.22 -10.28 4.19
C ILE A 43 8.68 -10.44 2.77
N THR A 44 7.58 -11.17 2.60
CA THR A 44 6.88 -11.28 1.31
C THR A 44 5.57 -10.53 1.38
N ILE A 45 5.41 -9.53 0.51
CA ILE A 45 4.15 -8.81 0.32
C ILE A 45 3.43 -9.43 -0.88
N ASN A 46 2.25 -9.99 -0.68
CA ASN A 46 1.49 -10.73 -1.70
C ASN A 46 0.30 -9.92 -2.24
N LYS A 47 0.30 -8.61 -2.04
CA LYS A 47 -0.79 -7.71 -2.44
C LYS A 47 -0.20 -6.43 -3.02
N THR A 48 -0.78 -5.96 -4.12
CA THR A 48 -0.44 -4.65 -4.70
C THR A 48 -0.94 -3.51 -3.80
N GLY A 49 -0.30 -2.35 -3.89
CA GLY A 49 -0.68 -1.19 -3.10
C GLY A 49 0.51 -0.45 -2.52
N ARG A 50 0.22 0.52 -1.65
CA ARG A 50 1.22 1.36 -1.00
C ARG A 50 1.47 0.91 0.42
N TYR A 51 2.73 0.90 0.83
CA TYR A 51 3.14 0.45 2.16
C TYR A 51 4.07 1.46 2.81
N PHE A 52 3.92 1.61 4.12
CA PHE A 52 4.82 2.34 4.97
C PHE A 52 5.60 1.36 5.83
N ILE A 53 6.91 1.54 5.89
CA ILE A 53 7.80 0.76 6.74
C ILE A 53 8.54 1.73 7.65
N ASN A 54 8.57 1.42 8.95
CA ASN A 54 9.36 2.12 9.95
C ASN A 54 10.18 1.10 10.73
N TRP A 55 11.45 1.37 10.95
CA TRP A 55 12.34 0.45 11.63
C TRP A 55 13.40 1.17 12.44
N TRP A 56 13.95 0.45 13.41
CA TRP A 56 15.15 0.85 14.11
C TRP A 56 16.02 -0.36 14.45
N VAL A 57 17.33 -0.15 14.55
CA VAL A 57 18.34 -1.13 14.94
C VAL A 57 19.29 -0.50 15.96
N ALA A 58 19.41 -1.08 17.15
CA ALA A 58 20.36 -0.65 18.17
C ALA A 58 21.73 -1.30 17.93
N THR A 59 22.75 -0.45 17.79
CA THR A 59 24.11 -0.83 17.40
C THR A 59 25.10 -0.53 18.53
N GLN A 60 26.16 -1.34 18.61
CA GLN A 60 27.23 -1.19 19.60
C GLN A 60 28.56 -0.83 18.96
N ASN A 61 28.89 -1.46 17.85
CA ASN A 61 30.17 -1.24 17.21
C ASN A 61 30.16 -1.70 15.76
N THR A 62 30.98 -1.05 14.96
CA THR A 62 31.44 -1.50 13.66
C THR A 62 32.79 -0.86 13.39
N LEU A 63 33.52 -1.33 12.37
CA LEU A 63 34.80 -0.72 11.99
C LEU A 63 34.61 0.66 11.32
N SER A 64 33.43 0.92 10.77
CA SER A 64 33.05 2.22 10.23
C SER A 64 32.72 3.23 11.33
N LEU A 65 32.84 4.53 11.05
CA LEU A 65 32.38 5.58 11.96
C LEU A 65 30.86 5.76 11.90
N THR A 66 30.27 5.48 10.74
CA THR A 66 28.84 5.52 10.48
C THR A 66 28.27 4.10 10.37
N VAL A 67 26.95 3.99 10.53
CA VAL A 67 26.22 2.77 10.27
C VAL A 67 25.05 3.08 9.36
N SER A 68 24.81 2.21 8.39
CA SER A 68 23.67 2.30 7.48
C SER A 68 22.96 0.96 7.40
N PHE A 69 21.63 1.00 7.46
CA PHE A 69 20.78 -0.12 7.08
C PHE A 69 19.81 0.35 6.02
N SER A 70 19.42 -0.53 5.11
CA SER A 70 18.50 -0.20 4.04
C SER A 70 17.32 -1.15 3.98
N ILE A 71 16.16 -0.61 3.64
CA ILE A 71 15.08 -1.39 3.07
C ILE A 71 15.44 -1.71 1.62
N VAL A 72 15.60 -3.00 1.33
CA VAL A 72 15.91 -3.51 -0.01
C VAL A 72 14.77 -4.38 -0.49
N THR A 73 14.27 -4.14 -1.71
CA THR A 73 13.16 -4.88 -2.29
C THR A 73 13.57 -5.69 -3.52
N SER A 74 12.80 -6.71 -3.89
CA SER A 74 13.01 -7.48 -5.13
C SER A 74 12.73 -6.66 -6.40
N GLN A 75 12.04 -5.54 -6.29
CA GLN A 75 11.74 -4.61 -7.38
C GLN A 75 12.84 -3.53 -7.56
N GLY A 76 13.91 -3.56 -6.75
CA GLY A 76 15.10 -2.74 -6.94
C GLY A 76 15.22 -1.53 -6.01
N ASP A 77 14.30 -1.34 -5.07
CA ASP A 77 14.41 -0.23 -4.10
C ASP A 77 15.58 -0.48 -3.14
N ASN A 78 16.27 0.59 -2.76
CA ASN A 78 17.30 0.61 -1.73
C ASN A 78 17.20 1.92 -0.95
N ILE A 79 16.40 1.91 0.13
CA ILE A 79 16.06 3.10 0.92
C ILE A 79 16.83 3.02 2.23
N ALA A 80 17.86 3.84 2.37
CA ALA A 80 18.77 3.83 3.51
C ALA A 80 18.25 4.65 4.71
N GLY A 81 18.52 4.14 5.91
CA GLY A 81 18.55 4.88 7.16
C GLY A 81 19.96 4.84 7.72
N GLU A 82 20.49 6.01 8.08
CA GLU A 82 21.89 6.18 8.45
C GLU A 82 22.03 6.82 9.83
N ALA A 83 23.07 6.43 10.55
CA ALA A 83 23.50 7.09 11.77
C ALA A 83 24.93 7.65 11.60
N PRO A 84 25.17 8.91 12.01
CA PRO A 84 26.50 9.52 11.94
C PRO A 84 27.49 8.92 12.95
N VAL A 85 26.99 8.07 13.87
CA VAL A 85 27.76 7.42 14.91
C VAL A 85 27.50 5.92 14.89
N ARG A 86 28.53 5.12 15.20
CA ARG A 86 28.50 3.66 15.19
C ARG A 86 27.84 2.99 16.41
N VAL A 87 27.33 3.80 17.33
CA VAL A 87 26.72 3.39 18.60
C VAL A 87 25.33 4.00 18.71
N GLY A 88 24.41 3.28 19.34
CA GLY A 88 23.04 3.74 19.55
C GLY A 88 22.09 3.26 18.46
N GLU A 89 20.92 3.90 18.39
CA GLU A 89 19.85 3.51 17.48
C GLU A 89 20.06 4.13 16.10
N VAL A 90 20.08 3.27 15.08
CA VAL A 90 19.95 3.64 13.68
C VAL A 90 18.48 3.47 13.31
N THR A 91 17.88 4.49 12.72
CA THR A 91 16.46 4.49 12.36
C THR A 91 16.28 4.74 10.88
N GLY A 92 15.14 4.34 10.35
CA GLY A 92 14.77 4.65 8.98
C GLY A 92 13.31 4.36 8.69
N PHE A 93 12.84 4.93 7.59
CA PHE A 93 11.50 4.73 7.08
C PHE A 93 11.54 4.51 5.57
N ALA A 94 10.52 3.85 5.03
CA ALA A 94 10.34 3.66 3.60
C ALA A 94 8.86 3.77 3.23
N LEU A 95 8.59 4.44 2.11
CA LEU A 95 7.32 4.35 1.42
C LEU A 95 7.55 3.51 0.17
N LEU A 96 6.77 2.45 0.01
CA LEU A 96 6.88 1.51 -1.09
C LEU A 96 5.59 1.49 -1.89
N GLN A 97 5.72 1.56 -3.21
CA GLN A 97 4.65 1.25 -4.16
C GLN A 97 4.88 -0.17 -4.68
N VAL A 98 3.85 -1.01 -4.66
CA VAL A 98 3.89 -2.39 -5.19
C VAL A 98 2.90 -2.49 -6.34
N ASP A 99 3.41 -2.38 -7.56
CA ASP A 99 2.59 -2.43 -8.78
C ASP A 99 2.29 -3.88 -9.21
N THR A 100 3.16 -4.82 -8.86
CA THR A 100 2.98 -6.26 -9.11
C THR A 100 3.41 -7.04 -7.88
N ALA A 101 2.50 -7.86 -7.34
CA ALA A 101 2.78 -8.76 -6.25
C ALA A 101 2.98 -10.19 -6.78
N PRO A 102 3.79 -11.05 -6.13
CA PRO A 102 4.48 -10.78 -4.86
C PRO A 102 5.82 -10.06 -5.02
N ILE A 103 6.21 -9.29 -3.99
CA ILE A 103 7.58 -8.77 -3.84
C ILE A 103 8.19 -9.23 -2.52
N THR A 104 9.52 -9.26 -2.45
CA THR A 104 10.26 -9.43 -1.20
C THR A 104 10.81 -8.10 -0.70
N VAL A 105 10.85 -7.95 0.62
CA VAL A 105 11.41 -6.80 1.34
C VAL A 105 12.33 -7.30 2.44
N ARG A 106 13.49 -6.65 2.60
CA ARG A 106 14.52 -7.01 3.58
C ARG A 106 15.07 -5.75 4.23
N LEU A 107 15.36 -5.82 5.53
CA LEU A 107 16.21 -4.84 6.19
C LEU A 107 17.65 -5.35 6.15
N VAL A 108 18.56 -4.62 5.51
CA VAL A 108 19.91 -5.10 5.16
C VAL A 108 20.95 -4.16 5.78
N ASN A 109 22.04 -4.70 6.33
CA ASN A 109 23.22 -3.88 6.63
C ASN A 109 23.85 -3.42 5.30
N SER A 110 23.65 -2.15 4.96
CA SER A 110 24.13 -1.56 3.70
C SER A 110 25.55 -0.98 3.81
N GLY A 111 26.14 -1.02 5.01
CA GLY A 111 27.53 -0.65 5.21
C GLY A 111 28.51 -1.72 4.72
N THR A 112 29.78 -1.32 4.58
CA THR A 112 30.87 -2.20 4.12
C THR A 112 31.42 -3.13 5.21
N ASN A 113 31.02 -2.92 6.47
CA ASN A 113 31.56 -3.63 7.63
C ASN A 113 30.45 -4.33 8.41
N PRO A 114 30.75 -5.47 9.08
CA PRO A 114 29.82 -6.07 10.03
C PRO A 114 29.44 -5.11 11.15
N VAL A 115 28.18 -5.14 11.58
CA VAL A 115 27.65 -4.30 12.65
C VAL A 115 27.26 -5.18 13.83
N VAL A 116 27.86 -4.93 14.99
CA VAL A 116 27.53 -5.59 16.26
C VAL A 116 26.33 -4.89 16.89
N LEU A 117 25.31 -5.65 17.28
CA LEU A 117 24.10 -5.13 17.91
C LEU A 117 24.32 -4.82 19.39
N ALA A 118 23.62 -3.80 19.89
CA ALA A 118 23.68 -3.35 21.28
C ALA A 118 23.44 -4.47 22.28
N THR A 119 24.34 -4.74 23.24
CA THR A 119 24.06 -5.71 24.31
C THR A 119 23.24 -5.13 25.46
N GLY A 120 23.32 -3.81 25.71
CA GLY A 120 22.70 -3.15 26.87
C GLY A 120 21.20 -2.88 26.79
N THR A 121 20.56 -3.02 25.62
CA THR A 121 19.11 -2.84 25.45
C THR A 121 18.39 -4.20 25.50
N ILE A 122 17.09 -4.25 25.80
CA ILE A 122 16.34 -5.51 25.69
C ILE A 122 16.07 -5.85 24.22
N ASN A 123 15.63 -4.86 23.46
CA ASN A 123 15.33 -5.00 22.05
C ASN A 123 16.49 -4.48 21.21
N LYS A 124 16.84 -5.22 20.15
CA LYS A 124 17.93 -4.90 19.22
C LYS A 124 17.42 -4.30 17.93
N ALA A 125 16.21 -4.65 17.53
CA ALA A 125 15.58 -4.06 16.37
C ALA A 125 14.06 -4.22 16.44
N TYR A 126 13.36 -3.30 15.78
CA TYR A 126 11.96 -3.44 15.39
C TYR A 126 11.78 -3.08 13.93
N LEU A 127 10.79 -3.70 13.31
CA LEU A 127 10.28 -3.30 12.01
C LEU A 127 8.76 -3.35 12.05
N LEU A 128 8.14 -2.25 11.67
CA LEU A 128 6.71 -2.15 11.40
C LEU A 128 6.54 -1.95 9.90
N LEU A 129 5.65 -2.73 9.30
CA LEU A 129 5.18 -2.57 7.95
C LEU A 129 3.66 -2.50 8.00
N SER A 130 3.07 -1.50 7.34
CA SER A 130 1.62 -1.34 7.25
C SER A 130 1.22 -0.84 5.87
N GLU A 131 0.10 -1.35 5.37
CA GLU A 131 -0.55 -0.79 4.19
C GLU A 131 -1.01 0.65 4.47
N VAL A 132 -0.74 1.53 3.52
CA VAL A 132 -1.27 2.89 3.50
C VAL A 132 -2.58 2.83 2.72
N GLN A 133 -3.70 3.13 3.39
CA GLN A 133 -4.98 3.19 2.72
C GLN A 133 -4.95 4.34 1.70
N GLU A 134 -5.18 4.00 0.42
CA GLU A 134 -5.50 4.98 -0.59
C GLU A 134 -7.03 5.14 -0.57
N ASP A 135 -7.52 6.31 -0.18
CA ASP A 135 -8.94 6.67 -0.33
C ASP A 135 -9.25 6.79 -1.82
N THR A 136 -9.44 5.67 -2.51
CA THR A 136 -9.94 5.65 -3.89
C THR A 136 -11.47 5.65 -3.95
N GLU A 137 -12.17 5.96 -2.85
CA GLU A 137 -13.58 6.37 -2.92
C GLU A 137 -13.69 7.81 -3.40
N GLY A 138 -13.28 8.04 -4.65
CA GLY A 138 -14.01 8.98 -5.48
C GLY A 138 -15.40 8.39 -5.73
N VAL A 139 -16.30 8.51 -4.75
CA VAL A 139 -17.72 8.21 -4.97
C VAL A 139 -18.13 8.99 -6.21
N THR A 140 -18.50 8.29 -7.29
CA THR A 140 -19.17 8.96 -8.39
C THR A 140 -20.42 9.57 -7.75
N GLY A 141 -20.53 10.90 -7.79
CA GLY A 141 -21.71 11.59 -7.25
C GLY A 141 -22.98 10.97 -7.83
N PRO A 142 -24.12 11.01 -7.12
CA PRO A 142 -25.36 10.46 -7.64
C PRO A 142 -25.59 10.99 -9.06
N ALA A 143 -26.09 10.12 -9.97
CA ALA A 143 -26.48 10.55 -11.30
C ALA A 143 -27.41 11.77 -11.16
N GLY A 144 -27.11 12.86 -11.87
CA GLY A 144 -27.92 14.07 -11.81
C GLY A 144 -29.37 13.76 -12.20
N ASP A 145 -30.32 14.50 -11.63
CA ASP A 145 -31.74 14.31 -11.92
C ASP A 145 -32.01 14.32 -13.43
N THR A 146 -32.85 13.39 -13.89
CA THR A 146 -33.34 13.41 -15.27
C THR A 146 -33.99 14.76 -15.54
N GLY A 147 -33.57 15.43 -16.63
CA GLY A 147 -34.14 16.71 -17.03
C GLY A 147 -35.67 16.64 -17.25
N PRO A 148 -36.39 17.77 -17.15
CA PRO A 148 -37.84 17.78 -17.30
C PRO A 148 -38.26 17.24 -18.68
N THR A 149 -39.34 16.46 -18.72
CA THR A 149 -40.00 16.07 -19.97
C THR A 149 -40.35 17.32 -20.77
N GLY A 150 -39.97 17.36 -22.05
CA GLY A 150 -40.30 18.48 -22.94
C GLY A 150 -41.82 18.72 -23.03
N ALA A 151 -42.23 19.96 -23.30
CA ALA A 151 -43.64 20.30 -23.45
C ALA A 151 -44.31 19.44 -24.54
N THR A 152 -45.51 18.94 -24.27
CA THR A 152 -46.36 18.29 -25.27
C THR A 152 -46.57 19.25 -26.44
N GLY A 153 -46.37 18.76 -27.68
CA GLY A 153 -46.61 19.54 -28.89
C GLY A 153 -48.08 20.01 -28.99
N PRO A 154 -48.36 21.05 -29.78
CA PRO A 154 -49.73 21.52 -30.00
C PRO A 154 -50.60 20.39 -30.55
N ALA A 155 -51.89 20.40 -30.19
CA ALA A 155 -52.88 19.51 -30.80
C ALA A 155 -52.93 19.77 -32.31
N GLY A 156 -52.97 18.69 -33.11
CA GLY A 156 -53.10 18.81 -34.56
C GLY A 156 -54.43 19.44 -34.97
N ASP A 157 -54.44 20.12 -36.11
CA ASP A 157 -55.64 20.76 -36.64
C ASP A 157 -56.77 19.73 -36.86
N THR A 158 -58.00 20.12 -36.52
CA THR A 158 -59.20 19.32 -36.83
C THR A 158 -59.30 19.12 -38.34
N GLY A 159 -59.44 17.87 -38.78
CA GLY A 159 -59.62 17.55 -40.21
C GLY A 159 -60.88 18.19 -40.81
N PRO A 160 -60.93 18.40 -42.13
CA PRO A 160 -62.08 19.00 -42.79
C PRO A 160 -63.34 18.15 -42.56
N THR A 161 -64.48 18.80 -42.31
CA THR A 161 -65.80 18.16 -42.30
C THR A 161 -66.04 17.51 -43.66
N GLY A 162 -66.40 16.23 -43.68
CA GLY A 162 -66.70 15.51 -44.92
C GLY A 162 -67.88 16.10 -45.68
N ASP A 163 -67.87 15.92 -47.01
CA ASP A 163 -68.92 16.41 -47.89
C ASP A 163 -70.29 15.84 -47.51
N THR A 164 -71.33 16.68 -47.62
CA THR A 164 -72.72 16.24 -47.42
C THR A 164 -73.07 15.23 -48.52
N GLY A 165 -73.58 14.06 -48.13
CA GLY A 165 -74.00 13.02 -49.06
C GLY A 165 -75.10 13.50 -50.02
N PRO A 166 -75.21 12.89 -51.22
CA PRO A 166 -76.23 13.26 -52.19
C PRO A 166 -77.65 13.12 -51.60
N ALA A 167 -78.53 14.06 -51.96
CA ALA A 167 -79.95 13.96 -51.61
C ALA A 167 -80.53 12.66 -52.19
N GLY A 168 -81.25 11.89 -51.36
CA GLY A 168 -81.87 10.64 -51.78
C GLY A 168 -82.97 10.88 -52.83
N ASP A 169 -83.12 9.92 -53.74
CA ASP A 169 -84.14 9.97 -54.79
C ASP A 169 -85.55 10.06 -54.20
N THR A 170 -86.36 10.96 -54.77
CA THR A 170 -87.76 11.16 -54.38
C THR A 170 -88.59 9.96 -54.87
N GLY A 171 -89.27 9.26 -53.96
CA GLY A 171 -90.11 8.11 -54.32
C GLY A 171 -91.41 8.50 -55.06
N PRO A 172 -91.91 7.64 -55.97
CA PRO A 172 -93.15 7.85 -56.73
C PRO A 172 -94.44 7.63 -55.91
#